data_AF-A0A1Q7PN42-F1
#
_entry.id   AF-A0A1Q7PN42-F1
#
_cell.length_a   1.000
_cell.length_b   1.000
_cell.length_c   1.000
_cell.angle_alpha   90.00
_cell.angle_beta   90.00
_cell.angle_gamma   90.00
#
_symmetry.space_group_name_H-M   'P 1'
#
loop_
_entity.id
_entity.type
_entity.pdbx_description
1 polymer ?
#
loop_
_entity_poly.entity_id
_entity_poly.type
_entity_poly.pdbx_seq_one_letter_code
_entity_poly.pdbx_strand_id
1 'polypeptide(L)'
;MDRVGTVGIVGVGLIGATIGLALRQRAVAGQVVGVDIDAQAIAAAREIGALDAGGSDLDALRPADLVVVAVPPDDVVSTAVQAAAVMKRGSILTDVASTKAEIVRALDERLAGRVRYIGGHPMAGSEGRGARMADPALLSGRPFLLTPTDRTDPAAVSMMTEVAERLGMLPVLLSPDDHDDLVAQVSHLPYLMAVAVVGAATDRAIGIGGPAFAGLGRIARGPVELWVQICRSNRAAIRRSLGQFRRELDRLERALEGEEPLEILLQRSRRRAPVDGVPLDKPPR
;
A
#
# COMPACT_ATOMS: atom_id res chain seq x y z
N MET A 1 6.29 14.05 -21.25
CA MET A 1 5.06 13.50 -21.84
C MET A 1 3.90 14.37 -21.41
N ASP A 2 2.81 14.42 -22.18
CA ASP A 2 1.61 15.15 -21.78
C ASP A 2 0.96 14.52 -20.54
N ARG A 3 0.02 15.23 -19.91
CA ARG A 3 -0.75 14.70 -18.77
C ARG A 3 -1.48 13.42 -19.17
N VAL A 4 -1.69 12.50 -18.22
CA VAL A 4 -2.67 11.42 -18.41
C VAL A 4 -4.03 12.10 -18.59
N GLY A 5 -4.77 11.77 -19.63
CA GLY A 5 -6.01 12.48 -19.99
C GLY A 5 -7.04 12.44 -18.85
N THR A 6 -7.68 11.28 -18.66
CA THR A 6 -8.60 11.05 -17.54
C THR A 6 -8.11 9.91 -16.66
N VAL A 7 -8.05 10.15 -15.34
CA VAL A 7 -7.78 9.12 -14.33
C VAL A 7 -9.05 8.83 -13.55
N GLY A 8 -9.46 7.57 -13.53
CA GLY A 8 -10.52 7.07 -12.65
C GLY A 8 -9.95 6.53 -11.33
N ILE A 9 -10.62 6.78 -10.21
CA ILE A 9 -10.27 6.22 -8.91
C ILE A 9 -11.49 5.50 -8.35
N VAL A 10 -11.40 4.19 -8.10
CA VAL A 10 -12.47 3.40 -7.49
C VAL A 10 -12.12 3.11 -6.05
N GLY A 11 -12.89 3.65 -5.10
CA GLY A 11 -12.55 3.74 -3.69
C GLY A 11 -11.84 5.07 -3.41
N VAL A 12 -12.56 6.04 -2.83
CA VAL A 12 -12.06 7.39 -2.52
C VAL A 12 -11.90 7.61 -1.01
N GLY A 13 -11.49 6.56 -0.31
CA GLY A 13 -11.02 6.64 1.08
C GLY A 13 -9.67 7.36 1.20
N LEU A 14 -8.87 7.04 2.23
CA LEU A 14 -7.59 7.71 2.50
C LEU A 14 -6.65 7.68 1.28
N ILE A 15 -6.27 6.49 0.81
CA ILE A 15 -5.28 6.35 -0.27
C ILE A 15 -5.81 6.86 -1.61
N GLY A 16 -7.04 6.50 -1.96
CA GLY A 16 -7.66 6.96 -3.21
C GLY A 16 -7.75 8.48 -3.29
N ALA A 17 -8.22 9.14 -2.23
CA ALA A 17 -8.27 10.61 -2.18
C ALA A 17 -6.88 11.24 -2.12
N THR A 18 -5.90 10.65 -1.43
CA THR A 18 -4.50 11.11 -1.43
C THR A 18 -3.91 11.08 -2.84
N ILE A 19 -4.14 10.01 -3.59
CA ILE A 19 -3.71 9.90 -5.00
C ILE A 19 -4.44 10.95 -5.86
N GLY A 20 -5.75 11.10 -5.70
CA GLY A 20 -6.54 12.10 -6.41
C GLY A 20 -6.02 13.53 -6.20
N LEU A 21 -5.76 13.91 -4.95
CA LEU A 21 -5.15 15.20 -4.61
C LEU A 21 -3.79 15.39 -5.29
N ALA A 22 -2.91 14.39 -5.18
CA ALA A 22 -1.57 14.47 -5.76
C ALA A 22 -1.62 14.55 -7.30
N LEU A 23 -2.49 13.79 -7.95
CA LEU A 23 -2.71 13.85 -9.41
C LEU A 23 -3.12 15.25 -9.86
N ARG A 24 -4.02 15.91 -9.12
CA ARG A 24 -4.52 17.26 -9.44
C ARG A 24 -3.49 18.34 -9.13
N GLN A 25 -2.96 18.36 -7.91
CA GLN A 25 -2.01 19.39 -7.46
C GLN A 25 -0.73 19.41 -8.30
N ARG A 26 -0.28 18.24 -8.75
CA ARG A 26 0.94 18.09 -9.56
C ARG A 26 0.66 18.03 -11.06
N ALA A 27 -0.59 18.29 -11.48
CA ALA A 27 -0.97 18.34 -12.88
C ALA A 27 -0.57 17.06 -13.65
N VAL A 28 -0.71 15.90 -13.01
CA VAL A 28 -0.42 14.59 -13.62
C VAL A 28 -1.58 14.12 -14.48
N ALA A 29 -2.81 14.40 -14.03
CA ALA A 29 -4.04 14.11 -14.75
C ALA A 29 -4.64 15.40 -15.36
N GLY A 30 -5.31 15.27 -16.51
CA GLY A 30 -6.19 16.30 -17.05
C GLY A 30 -7.51 16.38 -16.28
N GLN A 31 -8.06 15.21 -15.93
CA GLN A 31 -9.27 15.07 -15.13
C GLN A 31 -9.16 13.87 -14.19
N VAL A 32 -9.68 14.01 -12.97
CA VAL A 32 -9.81 12.94 -11.97
C VAL A 32 -11.29 12.68 -11.67
N VAL A 33 -11.73 11.44 -11.90
CA VAL A 33 -13.10 10.98 -11.65
C VAL A 33 -13.09 9.93 -10.54
N GLY A 34 -13.86 10.15 -9.48
CA GLY A 34 -13.96 9.22 -8.36
C GLY A 34 -15.24 8.38 -8.40
N VAL A 35 -15.11 7.10 -8.09
CA VAL A 35 -16.23 6.18 -7.88
C VAL A 35 -16.13 5.56 -6.49
N ASP A 36 -17.21 5.62 -5.72
CA ASP A 36 -17.29 4.96 -4.42
C ASP A 36 -18.74 4.56 -4.12
N ILE A 37 -18.91 3.50 -3.33
CA ILE A 37 -20.22 3.08 -2.84
C ILE A 37 -20.76 4.04 -1.78
N ASP A 38 -19.88 4.76 -1.08
CA ASP A 38 -20.24 5.74 -0.07
C ASP A 38 -20.31 7.15 -0.67
N ALA A 39 -21.53 7.69 -0.77
CA ALA A 39 -21.78 9.05 -1.22
C ALA A 39 -21.12 10.12 -0.33
N GLN A 40 -20.94 9.85 0.96
CA GLN A 40 -20.23 10.76 1.87
C GLN A 40 -18.74 10.81 1.59
N ALA A 41 -18.13 9.67 1.25
CA ALA A 41 -16.73 9.61 0.82
C ALA A 41 -16.51 10.43 -0.47
N ILE A 42 -17.41 10.31 -1.45
CA ILE A 42 -17.36 11.12 -2.68
C ILE A 42 -17.48 12.62 -2.36
N ALA A 43 -18.47 13.00 -1.54
CA ALA A 43 -18.67 14.39 -1.16
C ALA A 43 -17.43 14.97 -0.47
N ALA A 44 -16.86 14.24 0.49
CA ALA A 44 -15.64 14.64 1.19
C ALA A 44 -14.43 14.74 0.24
N ALA A 45 -14.25 13.78 -0.67
CA ALA A 45 -13.17 13.80 -1.65
C ALA A 45 -13.29 14.97 -2.63
N ARG A 46 -14.51 15.36 -3.03
CA ARG A 46 -14.75 16.56 -3.84
C ARG A 46 -14.49 17.85 -3.05
N GLU A 47 -14.94 17.91 -1.80
CA GLU A 47 -14.77 19.07 -0.92
C GLU A 47 -13.30 19.44 -0.71
N ILE A 48 -12.43 18.45 -0.49
CA ILE A 48 -10.99 18.66 -0.34
C ILE A 48 -10.26 18.86 -1.68
N GLY A 49 -10.97 18.74 -2.81
CA GLY A 49 -10.40 18.89 -4.14
C GLY A 49 -9.58 17.68 -4.63
N ALA A 50 -9.88 16.46 -4.17
CA ALA A 50 -9.26 15.24 -4.68
C ALA A 50 -9.79 14.84 -6.07
N LEU A 51 -11.02 15.27 -6.42
CA LEU A 51 -11.75 14.84 -7.61
C LEU A 51 -12.32 16.04 -8.37
N ASP A 52 -12.38 15.97 -9.69
CA ASP A 52 -13.14 16.92 -10.51
C ASP A 52 -14.64 16.55 -10.56
N ALA A 53 -14.92 15.25 -10.64
CA ALA A 53 -16.26 14.69 -10.59
C ALA A 53 -16.26 13.35 -9.84
N GLY A 54 -17.43 12.93 -9.36
CA GLY A 54 -17.58 11.59 -8.80
C GLY A 54 -19.02 11.18 -8.56
N GLY A 55 -19.24 9.88 -8.46
CA GLY A 55 -20.54 9.23 -8.29
C GLY A 55 -20.38 7.77 -7.88
N SER A 56 -21.46 7.02 -7.77
CA SER A 56 -21.41 5.59 -7.42
C SER A 56 -21.39 4.66 -8.63
N ASP A 57 -21.58 5.19 -9.84
CA ASP A 57 -21.66 4.41 -11.07
C ASP A 57 -20.28 4.25 -11.73
N LEU A 58 -19.88 3.00 -11.99
CA LEU A 58 -18.65 2.67 -12.69
C LEU A 58 -18.65 3.17 -14.13
N ASP A 59 -19.80 3.44 -14.76
CA ASP A 59 -19.86 4.03 -16.11
C ASP A 59 -19.13 5.38 -16.21
N ALA A 60 -18.91 6.07 -15.09
CA ALA A 60 -18.06 7.26 -15.01
C ALA A 60 -16.59 7.00 -15.42
N LEU A 61 -16.16 5.73 -15.48
CA LEU A 61 -14.81 5.30 -15.89
C LEU A 61 -14.65 5.11 -17.40
N ARG A 62 -15.73 5.19 -18.20
CA ARG A 62 -15.67 5.07 -19.67
C ARG A 62 -14.62 5.99 -20.34
N PRO A 63 -14.42 7.26 -19.92
CA PRO A 63 -13.39 8.12 -20.50
C PRO A 63 -11.99 7.88 -19.92
N ALA A 64 -11.80 7.01 -18.91
CA ALA A 64 -10.52 6.85 -18.24
C ALA A 64 -9.43 6.18 -19.11
N ASP A 65 -8.24 6.77 -19.08
CA ASP A 65 -7.02 6.24 -19.68
C ASP A 65 -6.19 5.44 -18.66
N LEU A 66 -6.36 5.76 -17.38
CA LEU A 66 -5.85 5.04 -16.22
C LEU A 66 -6.96 4.90 -15.18
N VAL A 67 -7.13 3.71 -14.60
CA VAL A 67 -7.97 3.50 -13.42
C VAL A 67 -7.15 2.95 -12.27
N VAL A 68 -7.31 3.55 -11.08
CA VAL A 68 -6.71 3.13 -9.82
C VAL A 68 -7.79 2.53 -8.93
N VAL A 69 -7.68 1.24 -8.61
CA VAL A 69 -8.56 0.53 -7.67
C VAL A 69 -7.99 0.62 -6.26
N ALA A 70 -8.64 1.40 -5.40
CA ALA A 70 -8.25 1.73 -4.04
C ALA A 70 -9.31 1.30 -3.01
N VAL A 71 -9.84 0.09 -3.20
CA VAL A 71 -10.75 -0.61 -2.27
C VAL A 71 -9.97 -1.58 -1.36
N PRO A 72 -10.56 -2.11 -0.29
CA PRO A 72 -9.92 -3.13 0.55
C PRO A 72 -9.46 -4.36 -0.26
N PRO A 73 -8.36 -5.04 0.14
CA PRO A 73 -7.78 -6.16 -0.60
C PRO A 73 -8.76 -7.26 -1.04
N ASP A 74 -9.72 -7.62 -0.19
CA ASP A 74 -10.70 -8.67 -0.50
C ASP A 74 -11.62 -8.29 -1.68
N ASP A 75 -11.82 -6.99 -1.93
CA ASP A 75 -12.76 -6.48 -2.95
C ASP A 75 -12.07 -6.18 -4.30
N VAL A 76 -10.73 -6.06 -4.31
CA VAL A 76 -9.95 -5.59 -5.47
C VAL A 76 -10.24 -6.39 -6.72
N VAL A 77 -10.26 -7.72 -6.63
CA VAL A 77 -10.42 -8.58 -7.82
C VAL A 77 -11.78 -8.37 -8.47
N SER A 78 -12.86 -8.36 -7.68
CA SER A 78 -14.21 -8.10 -8.19
C SER A 78 -14.34 -6.69 -8.77
N THR A 79 -13.84 -5.68 -8.05
CA THR A 79 -13.91 -4.29 -8.47
C THR A 79 -13.12 -4.03 -9.75
N ALA A 80 -11.92 -4.59 -9.86
CA ALA A 80 -11.09 -4.45 -11.06
C ALA A 80 -11.73 -5.08 -12.29
N VAL A 81 -12.36 -6.25 -12.16
CA VAL A 81 -13.10 -6.90 -13.26
C VAL A 81 -14.29 -6.04 -13.70
N GLN A 82 -15.07 -5.50 -12.76
CA GLN A 82 -16.20 -4.63 -13.06
C GLN A 82 -15.77 -3.31 -13.72
N ALA A 83 -14.71 -2.67 -13.20
CA ALA A 83 -14.14 -1.47 -13.79
C ALA A 83 -13.63 -1.72 -15.22
N ALA A 84 -12.88 -2.80 -15.44
CA ALA A 84 -12.35 -3.15 -16.75
C ALA A 84 -13.46 -3.39 -17.81
N ALA A 85 -14.65 -3.83 -17.39
CA ALA A 85 -15.79 -4.04 -18.28
C ALA A 85 -16.30 -2.74 -18.94
N VAL A 86 -16.18 -1.60 -18.24
CA VAL A 86 -16.66 -0.29 -18.73
C VAL A 86 -15.54 0.61 -19.28
N MET A 87 -14.28 0.34 -18.91
CA MET A 87 -13.11 1.08 -19.38
C MET A 87 -12.88 0.96 -20.90
N LYS A 88 -12.15 1.92 -21.47
CA LYS A 88 -11.64 1.84 -22.85
C LYS A 88 -10.77 0.59 -23.03
N ARG A 89 -10.79 -0.01 -24.22
CA ARG A 89 -9.86 -1.11 -24.52
C ARG A 89 -8.43 -0.57 -24.56
N GLY A 90 -7.50 -1.29 -23.93
CA GLY A 90 -6.08 -0.95 -23.91
C GLY A 90 -5.69 0.19 -22.96
N SER A 91 -6.62 0.74 -22.18
CA SER A 91 -6.29 1.62 -21.05
C SER A 91 -5.63 0.84 -19.92
N ILE A 92 -5.05 1.55 -18.96
CA ILE A 92 -4.31 0.95 -17.85
C ILE A 92 -5.23 0.79 -16.64
N LEU A 93 -5.16 -0.37 -15.98
CA LEU A 93 -5.75 -0.60 -14.67
C LEU A 93 -4.64 -0.92 -13.68
N THR A 94 -4.65 -0.27 -12.53
CA THR A 94 -3.79 -0.61 -11.40
C THR A 94 -4.62 -0.68 -10.13
N ASP A 95 -4.07 -1.29 -9.08
CA ASP A 95 -4.62 -1.27 -7.73
C ASP A 95 -3.57 -0.73 -6.74
N VAL A 96 -3.98 -0.53 -5.49
CA VAL A 96 -3.09 -0.03 -4.42
C VAL A 96 -3.11 -0.92 -3.17
N ALA A 97 -3.54 -2.18 -3.30
CA ALA A 97 -3.68 -3.06 -2.15
C ALA A 97 -2.34 -3.44 -1.50
N SER A 98 -2.37 -3.78 -0.21
CA SER A 98 -1.16 -4.10 0.55
C SER A 98 -0.56 -5.49 0.29
N THR A 99 -1.23 -6.32 -0.51
CA THR A 99 -0.79 -7.67 -0.90
C THR A 99 -0.97 -7.86 -2.41
N LYS A 100 -0.14 -8.67 -3.06
CA LYS A 100 -0.06 -8.69 -4.54
C LYS A 100 -0.15 -10.07 -5.18
N ALA A 101 0.44 -11.12 -4.61
CA ALA A 101 0.55 -12.41 -5.29
C ALA A 101 -0.83 -12.98 -5.73
N GLU A 102 -1.80 -13.01 -4.82
CA GLU A 102 -3.14 -13.53 -5.12
C GLU A 102 -3.93 -12.63 -6.08
N ILE A 103 -3.86 -11.31 -5.89
CA ILE A 103 -4.57 -10.33 -6.71
C ILE A 103 -4.04 -10.35 -8.15
N VAL A 104 -2.73 -10.28 -8.32
CA VAL A 104 -2.10 -10.25 -9.65
C VAL A 104 -2.41 -11.54 -10.40
N ARG A 105 -2.21 -12.70 -9.76
CA ARG A 105 -2.56 -14.00 -10.36
C ARG A 105 -4.03 -14.08 -10.79
N ALA A 106 -4.95 -13.51 -10.01
CA ALA A 106 -6.37 -13.52 -10.35
C ALA A 106 -6.72 -12.58 -11.52
N LEU A 107 -6.02 -11.47 -11.67
CA LEU A 107 -6.35 -10.43 -12.65
C LEU A 107 -5.58 -10.54 -13.97
N ASP A 108 -4.33 -11.02 -13.94
CA ASP A 108 -3.43 -11.04 -15.10
C ASP A 108 -4.02 -11.83 -16.28
N GLU A 109 -4.71 -12.94 -16.00
CA GLU A 109 -5.46 -13.69 -17.02
C GLU A 109 -6.82 -13.09 -17.36
N ARG A 110 -7.58 -12.66 -16.36
CA ARG A 110 -8.97 -12.22 -16.54
C ARG A 110 -9.09 -10.90 -17.28
N LEU A 111 -8.08 -10.03 -17.16
CA LEU A 111 -8.08 -8.72 -17.79
C LEU A 111 -7.33 -8.71 -19.13
N ALA A 112 -6.66 -9.82 -19.47
CA ALA A 112 -5.89 -9.95 -20.69
C ALA A 112 -6.73 -9.63 -21.94
N GLY A 113 -6.17 -8.81 -22.82
CA GLY A 113 -6.83 -8.36 -24.06
C GLY A 113 -7.93 -7.32 -23.87
N ARG A 114 -8.34 -6.99 -22.63
CA ARG A 114 -9.31 -5.92 -22.34
C ARG A 114 -8.61 -4.63 -21.93
N VAL A 115 -7.86 -4.67 -20.84
CA VAL A 115 -7.07 -3.54 -20.29
C VAL A 115 -5.66 -4.01 -19.96
N ARG A 116 -4.72 -3.09 -19.83
CA ARG A 116 -3.34 -3.37 -19.41
C ARG A 116 -3.29 -3.30 -17.89
N TYR A 117 -3.24 -4.44 -17.23
CA TYR A 117 -3.16 -4.50 -15.77
C TYR A 117 -1.71 -4.47 -15.28
N ILE A 118 -1.46 -3.73 -14.21
CA ILE A 118 -0.21 -3.79 -13.44
C ILE A 118 -0.52 -3.56 -11.97
N GLY A 119 -0.12 -4.51 -11.12
CA GLY A 119 -0.33 -4.41 -9.68
C GLY A 119 0.51 -3.28 -9.07
N GLY A 120 -0.09 -2.56 -8.13
CA GLY A 120 0.53 -1.42 -7.47
C GLY A 120 0.36 -1.46 -5.94
N HIS A 121 1.32 -0.90 -5.22
CA HIS A 121 1.23 -0.70 -3.78
C HIS A 121 2.08 0.51 -3.37
N PRO A 122 1.46 1.69 -3.17
CA PRO A 122 2.15 2.80 -2.55
C PRO A 122 2.43 2.45 -1.08
N MET A 123 3.70 2.47 -0.67
CA MET A 123 4.12 2.29 0.73
C MET A 123 3.88 3.58 1.53
N ALA A 124 2.64 4.04 1.47
CA ALA A 124 2.11 5.28 2.01
C ALA A 124 0.81 4.97 2.76
N GLY A 125 0.60 5.68 3.85
CA GLY A 125 -0.58 5.49 4.69
C GLY A 125 -0.40 6.08 6.07
N SER A 126 -1.50 6.18 6.79
CA SER A 126 -1.57 6.59 8.19
C SER A 126 -2.55 5.68 8.92
N GLU A 127 -2.67 5.80 10.24
CA GLU A 127 -3.73 5.09 10.98
C GLU A 127 -5.11 5.74 10.79
N GLY A 128 -5.18 6.85 10.06
CA GLY A 128 -6.42 7.54 9.73
C GLY A 128 -7.29 6.76 8.75
N ARG A 129 -8.56 7.17 8.64
CA ARG A 129 -9.51 6.62 7.67
C ARG A 129 -10.24 7.76 6.95
N GLY A 130 -10.72 7.46 5.74
CA GLY A 130 -11.59 8.34 4.96
C GLY A 130 -10.87 9.47 4.22
N ALA A 131 -11.58 10.08 3.28
CA ALA A 131 -11.04 11.10 2.37
C ALA A 131 -10.50 12.34 3.10
N ARG A 132 -11.12 12.77 4.19
CA ARG A 132 -10.72 14.00 4.92
C ARG A 132 -9.32 13.94 5.53
N MET A 133 -8.79 12.73 5.72
CA MET A 133 -7.43 12.50 6.22
C MET A 133 -6.40 12.39 5.09
N ALA A 134 -6.82 12.57 3.83
CA ALA A 134 -5.96 12.51 2.68
C ALA A 134 -4.98 13.69 2.65
N ASP A 135 -3.71 13.34 2.46
CA ASP A 135 -2.62 14.30 2.32
C ASP A 135 -1.63 13.78 1.24
N PRO A 136 -1.39 14.55 0.16
CA PRO A 136 -0.37 14.25 -0.86
C PRO A 136 1.04 14.05 -0.30
N ALA A 137 1.36 14.67 0.83
CA ALA A 137 2.66 14.52 1.48
C ALA A 137 2.90 13.07 1.96
N LEU A 138 1.83 12.27 2.15
CA LEU A 138 1.96 10.84 2.47
C LEU A 138 2.68 10.06 1.37
N LEU A 139 2.64 10.52 0.12
CA LEU A 139 3.28 9.85 -1.02
C LEU A 139 4.76 10.22 -1.18
N SER A 140 5.10 11.47 -0.89
CA SER A 140 6.43 12.05 -1.20
C SER A 140 7.59 11.24 -0.61
N GLY A 141 8.54 10.85 -1.46
CA GLY A 141 9.74 10.10 -1.08
C GLY A 141 9.48 8.66 -0.64
N ARG A 142 8.22 8.17 -0.72
CA ARG A 142 7.87 6.79 -0.35
C ARG A 142 7.98 5.85 -1.55
N PRO A 143 8.33 4.57 -1.34
CA PRO A 143 8.29 3.57 -2.41
C PRO A 143 6.88 3.40 -2.99
N PHE A 144 6.78 3.31 -4.30
CA PHE A 144 5.61 2.75 -5.00
C PHE A 144 6.03 1.41 -5.58
N LEU A 145 5.58 0.32 -4.97
CA LEU A 145 5.91 -1.02 -5.44
C LEU A 145 5.00 -1.37 -6.61
N LEU A 146 5.59 -1.66 -7.76
CA LEU A 146 4.92 -2.09 -8.97
C LEU A 146 5.27 -3.56 -9.21
N THR A 147 4.26 -4.38 -9.52
CA THR A 147 4.44 -5.82 -9.64
C THR A 147 4.15 -6.34 -11.05
N PRO A 148 5.04 -6.07 -12.02
CA PRO A 148 4.89 -6.62 -13.37
C PRO A 148 5.05 -8.15 -13.38
N THR A 149 4.44 -8.77 -14.37
CA THR A 149 4.59 -10.18 -14.76
C THR A 149 5.11 -10.25 -16.20
N ASP A 150 5.45 -11.45 -16.67
CA ASP A 150 5.81 -11.68 -18.08
C ASP A 150 4.69 -11.31 -19.08
N ARG A 151 3.44 -11.16 -18.59
CA ARG A 151 2.28 -10.77 -19.41
C ARG A 151 1.98 -9.27 -19.34
N THR A 152 2.64 -8.55 -18.43
CA THR A 152 2.41 -7.11 -18.26
C THR A 152 2.94 -6.34 -19.47
N ASP A 153 2.09 -5.50 -20.06
CA ASP A 153 2.48 -4.65 -21.18
C ASP A 153 3.60 -3.68 -20.73
N PRO A 154 4.78 -3.67 -21.38
CA PRO A 154 5.88 -2.77 -21.03
C PRO A 154 5.50 -1.28 -21.04
N ALA A 155 4.53 -0.88 -21.88
CA ALA A 155 4.02 0.49 -21.89
C ALA A 155 3.26 0.84 -20.61
N ALA A 156 2.57 -0.14 -20.00
CA ALA A 156 1.92 0.06 -18.71
C ALA A 156 2.94 0.20 -17.57
N VAL A 157 4.02 -0.58 -17.61
CA VAL A 157 5.15 -0.43 -16.67
C VAL A 157 5.75 0.96 -16.80
N SER A 158 6.11 1.39 -18.01
CA SER A 158 6.69 2.71 -18.24
C SER A 158 5.79 3.85 -17.78
N MET A 159 4.48 3.79 -18.10
CA MET A 159 3.53 4.83 -17.70
C MET A 159 3.33 4.86 -16.18
N MET A 160 3.19 3.71 -15.52
CA MET A 160 3.00 3.67 -14.08
C MET A 160 4.24 4.07 -13.29
N THR A 161 5.44 3.77 -13.79
CA THR A 161 6.70 4.31 -13.26
C THR A 161 6.71 5.84 -13.33
N GLU A 162 6.40 6.43 -14.49
CA GLU A 162 6.33 7.90 -14.63
C GLU A 162 5.24 8.52 -13.73
N VAL A 163 4.07 7.89 -13.64
CA VAL A 163 2.99 8.34 -12.75
C VAL A 163 3.47 8.33 -11.30
N ALA A 164 4.10 7.25 -10.83
CA ALA A 164 4.63 7.16 -9.47
C ALA A 164 5.67 8.26 -9.18
N GLU A 165 6.61 8.49 -10.10
CA GLU A 165 7.62 9.55 -9.97
C GLU A 165 6.98 10.94 -9.92
N ARG A 166 5.99 11.21 -10.78
CA ARG A 166 5.28 12.48 -10.81
C ARG A 166 4.42 12.70 -9.57
N LEU A 167 3.90 11.64 -8.96
CA LEU A 167 3.28 11.68 -7.62
C LEU A 167 4.29 11.94 -6.49
N GLY A 168 5.60 11.96 -6.81
CA GLY A 168 6.69 12.19 -5.87
C GLY A 168 7.16 10.92 -5.16
N MET A 169 6.77 9.75 -5.67
CA MET A 169 7.11 8.45 -5.12
C MET A 169 8.34 7.86 -5.80
N LEU A 170 8.91 6.83 -5.20
CA LEU A 170 10.05 6.09 -5.74
C LEU A 170 9.57 4.74 -6.30
N PRO A 171 9.42 4.58 -7.63
CA PRO A 171 8.96 3.31 -8.19
C PRO A 171 9.98 2.20 -7.93
N VAL A 172 9.48 1.03 -7.54
CA VAL A 172 10.27 -0.20 -7.33
C VAL A 172 9.56 -1.34 -8.03
N LEU A 173 10.25 -2.03 -8.94
CA LEU A 173 9.70 -3.18 -9.66
C LEU A 173 10.05 -4.45 -8.90
N LEU A 174 9.05 -5.26 -8.56
CA LEU A 174 9.20 -6.53 -7.86
C LEU A 174 8.33 -7.59 -8.53
N SER A 175 8.67 -8.87 -8.40
CA SER A 175 7.67 -9.91 -8.68
C SER A 175 6.54 -9.82 -7.62
N PRO A 176 5.31 -10.30 -7.93
CA PRO A 176 4.23 -10.32 -6.94
C PRO A 176 4.57 -11.10 -5.66
N ASP A 177 5.34 -12.19 -5.78
CA ASP A 177 5.78 -13.00 -4.64
C ASP A 177 6.87 -12.29 -3.82
N ASP A 178 7.87 -11.69 -4.48
CA ASP A 178 8.91 -10.90 -3.79
C ASP A 178 8.30 -9.71 -3.05
N HIS A 179 7.31 -9.04 -3.64
CA HIS A 179 6.54 -8.00 -2.97
C HIS A 179 5.97 -8.52 -1.64
N ASP A 180 5.22 -9.63 -1.68
CA ASP A 180 4.54 -10.14 -0.51
C ASP A 180 5.53 -10.64 0.56
N ASP A 181 6.67 -11.21 0.17
CA ASP A 181 7.75 -11.61 1.08
C ASP A 181 8.47 -10.43 1.74
N LEU A 182 8.76 -9.37 0.98
CA LEU A 182 9.43 -8.18 1.51
C LEU A 182 8.49 -7.35 2.39
N VAL A 183 7.26 -7.10 1.93
CA VAL A 183 6.26 -6.35 2.70
C VAL A 183 5.85 -7.09 3.97
N ALA A 184 5.84 -8.42 3.96
CA ALA A 184 5.66 -9.20 5.19
C ALA A 184 6.71 -8.88 6.26
N GLN A 185 7.95 -8.61 5.87
CA GLN A 185 9.04 -8.29 6.80
C GLN A 185 8.99 -6.84 7.28
N VAL A 186 8.69 -5.89 6.39
CA VAL A 186 8.83 -4.46 6.69
C VAL A 186 7.51 -3.77 7.08
N SER A 187 6.37 -4.44 6.94
CA SER A 187 5.04 -3.90 7.28
C SER A 187 4.22 -4.86 8.14
N HIS A 188 3.96 -6.08 7.65
CA HIS A 188 3.02 -6.97 8.33
C HIS A 188 3.56 -7.50 9.65
N LEU A 189 4.82 -7.94 9.69
CA LEU A 189 5.47 -8.38 10.91
C LEU A 189 5.54 -7.25 11.95
N PRO A 190 6.01 -6.02 11.64
CA PRO A 190 5.96 -4.89 12.58
C PRO A 190 4.59 -4.64 13.21
N TYR A 191 3.50 -4.71 12.43
CA TYR A 191 2.14 -4.60 12.97
C TYR A 191 1.82 -5.72 13.96
N LEU A 192 2.08 -6.97 13.59
CA LEU A 192 1.81 -8.11 14.48
C LEU A 192 2.68 -8.09 15.74
N MET A 193 3.90 -7.55 15.67
CA MET A 193 4.75 -7.34 16.84
C MET A 193 4.16 -6.27 17.76
N ALA A 194 3.66 -5.17 17.20
CA ALA A 194 2.96 -4.16 17.99
C ALA A 194 1.73 -4.75 18.70
N VAL A 195 0.92 -5.56 17.99
CA VAL A 195 -0.24 -6.26 18.56
C VAL A 195 0.20 -7.22 19.68
N ALA A 196 1.24 -8.02 19.45
CA ALA A 196 1.74 -8.97 20.45
C ALA A 196 2.29 -8.29 21.70
N VAL A 197 3.07 -7.22 21.55
CA VAL A 197 3.62 -6.45 22.68
C VAL A 197 2.52 -5.79 23.50
N VAL A 198 1.55 -5.15 22.83
CA VAL A 198 0.41 -4.52 23.52
C VAL A 198 -0.45 -5.59 24.21
N GLY A 199 -0.72 -6.71 23.54
CA GLY A 199 -1.53 -7.80 24.09
C GLY A 199 -0.87 -8.54 25.26
N ALA A 200 0.45 -8.55 25.36
CA ALA A 200 1.19 -9.15 26.48
C ALA A 200 1.35 -8.20 27.68
N ALA A 201 1.10 -6.90 27.51
CA ALA A 201 1.27 -5.92 28.57
C ALA A 201 0.14 -6.00 29.61
N THR A 202 0.49 -5.90 30.90
CA THR A 202 -0.50 -5.77 31.97
C THR A 202 -1.04 -4.34 32.04
N ASP A 203 -2.23 -4.15 32.62
CA ASP A 203 -2.81 -2.80 32.82
C ASP A 203 -1.86 -1.85 33.56
N ARG A 204 -1.12 -2.38 34.54
CA ARG A 204 -0.10 -1.62 35.28
C ARG A 204 1.06 -1.19 34.37
N ALA A 205 1.51 -2.07 33.47
CA ALA A 205 2.57 -1.75 32.51
C ALA A 205 2.10 -0.71 31.48
N ILE A 206 0.85 -0.84 31.00
CA ILE A 206 0.22 0.14 30.11
C ILE A 206 0.19 1.52 30.77
N GLY A 207 -0.18 1.60 32.04
CA GLY A 207 -0.29 2.86 32.79
C GLY A 207 1.03 3.63 33.00
N ILE A 208 2.19 2.97 32.85
CA ILE A 208 3.52 3.60 32.97
C ILE A 208 4.29 3.65 31.64
N GLY A 209 3.64 3.27 30.53
CA GLY A 209 4.29 3.16 29.22
C GLY A 209 4.80 4.50 28.70
N GLY A 210 6.08 4.52 28.28
CA GLY A 210 6.71 5.69 27.67
C GLY A 210 6.46 5.82 26.15
N PRO A 211 7.15 6.76 25.48
CA PRO A 211 6.96 7.04 24.05
C PRO A 211 7.12 5.83 23.11
N ALA A 212 8.05 4.92 23.41
CA ALA A 212 8.24 3.71 22.62
C ALA A 212 7.01 2.79 22.65
N PHE A 213 6.45 2.56 23.84
CA PHE A 213 5.23 1.75 23.99
C PHE A 213 4.02 2.45 23.36
N ALA A 214 3.90 3.77 23.55
CA ALA A 214 2.86 4.56 22.88
C ALA A 214 2.94 4.46 21.35
N GLY A 215 4.16 4.43 20.79
CA GLY A 215 4.41 4.20 19.36
C GLY A 215 3.94 2.84 18.86
N LEU A 216 4.18 1.76 19.62
CA LEU A 216 3.62 0.43 19.32
C LEU A 216 2.10 0.42 19.44
N GLY A 217 1.56 1.02 20.50
CA GLY A 217 0.11 1.18 20.68
C GLY A 217 -0.55 1.92 19.51
N ARG A 218 0.14 2.91 18.93
CA ARG A 218 -0.30 3.63 17.74
C ARG A 218 -0.49 2.70 16.54
N ILE A 219 0.51 1.85 16.27
CA ILE A 219 0.48 0.84 15.20
C ILE A 219 -0.61 -0.22 15.47
N ALA A 220 -0.70 -0.72 16.71
CA ALA A 220 -1.65 -1.76 17.10
C ALA A 220 -3.12 -1.32 16.99
N ARG A 221 -3.40 -0.01 17.07
CA ARG A 221 -4.73 0.58 16.83
C ARG A 221 -5.12 0.68 15.35
N GLY A 222 -4.30 0.12 14.46
CA GLY A 222 -4.61 0.04 13.03
C GLY A 222 -5.99 -0.61 12.75
N PRO A 223 -6.55 -0.36 11.56
CA PRO A 223 -7.88 -0.80 11.18
C PRO A 223 -8.02 -2.33 11.16
N VAL A 224 -8.75 -2.90 12.13
CA VAL A 224 -8.85 -4.35 12.34
C VAL A 224 -9.35 -5.08 11.09
N GLU A 225 -10.40 -4.57 10.44
CA GLU A 225 -10.99 -5.23 9.27
C GLU A 225 -9.98 -5.36 8.13
N LEU A 226 -9.22 -4.29 7.86
CA LEU A 226 -8.17 -4.29 6.84
C LEU A 226 -7.05 -5.27 7.19
N TRP A 227 -6.58 -5.25 8.44
CA TRP A 227 -5.50 -6.13 8.88
C TRP A 227 -5.89 -7.61 8.85
N VAL A 228 -7.15 -7.95 9.09
CA VAL A 228 -7.65 -9.33 8.91
C VAL A 228 -7.52 -9.76 7.45
N GLN A 229 -7.85 -8.90 6.49
CA GLN A 229 -7.68 -9.20 5.05
C GLN A 229 -6.21 -9.39 4.70
N ILE A 230 -5.35 -8.44 5.10
CA ILE A 230 -3.89 -8.51 4.87
C ILE A 230 -3.28 -9.78 5.46
N CYS A 231 -3.63 -10.13 6.70
CA CYS A 231 -3.12 -11.33 7.36
C CYS A 231 -3.57 -12.61 6.65
N ARG A 232 -4.78 -12.60 6.06
CA ARG A 232 -5.34 -13.74 5.34
C ARG A 232 -4.66 -13.92 3.99
N SER A 233 -4.59 -12.86 3.17
CA SER A 233 -4.05 -12.91 1.82
C SER A 233 -2.55 -13.14 1.79
N ASN A 234 -1.79 -12.66 2.79
CA ASN A 234 -0.34 -12.87 2.88
C ASN A 234 0.10 -13.81 4.01
N ARG A 235 -0.77 -14.75 4.41
CA ARG A 235 -0.55 -15.67 5.53
C ARG A 235 0.78 -16.43 5.44
N ALA A 236 1.15 -16.89 4.24
CA ALA A 236 2.34 -17.72 4.06
C ALA A 236 3.63 -16.93 4.32
N ALA A 237 3.78 -15.74 3.72
CA ALA A 237 4.96 -14.90 3.96
C ALA A 237 5.01 -14.39 5.39
N ILE A 238 3.86 -13.99 5.96
CA ILE A 238 3.76 -13.57 7.36
C ILE A 238 4.26 -14.69 8.30
N ARG A 239 3.86 -15.94 8.07
CA ARG A 239 4.35 -17.08 8.86
C ARG A 239 5.86 -17.28 8.74
N ARG A 240 6.43 -17.10 7.55
CA ARG A 240 7.90 -17.14 7.36
C ARG A 240 8.59 -16.04 8.15
N SER A 241 8.09 -14.81 8.07
CA SER A 241 8.60 -13.64 8.80
C SER A 241 8.49 -13.80 10.32
N LEU A 242 7.37 -14.33 10.83
CA LEU A 242 7.22 -14.67 12.25
C LEU A 242 8.23 -15.74 12.70
N GLY A 243 8.49 -16.75 11.87
CA GLY A 243 9.50 -17.76 12.15
C GLY A 243 10.92 -17.18 12.20
N GLN A 244 11.24 -16.21 11.31
CA GLN A 244 12.50 -15.48 11.35
C GLN A 244 12.61 -14.62 12.62
N PHE A 245 11.55 -13.90 12.96
CA PHE A 245 11.49 -13.08 14.17
C PHE A 245 11.70 -13.91 15.44
N ARG A 246 11.03 -15.06 15.55
CA ARG A 246 11.20 -15.97 16.70
C ARG A 246 12.66 -16.35 16.90
N ARG A 247 13.39 -16.68 15.83
CA ARG A 247 14.82 -17.03 15.95
C ARG A 247 15.69 -15.87 16.43
N GLU A 248 15.36 -14.62 16.07
CA GLU A 248 16.06 -13.45 16.59
C GLU A 248 15.67 -13.18 18.05
N LEU A 249 14.43 -13.46 18.46
CA LEU A 249 14.00 -13.39 19.86
C LEU A 249 14.73 -14.45 20.72
N ASP A 250 14.78 -15.70 20.26
CA ASP A 250 15.49 -16.80 20.95
C ASP A 250 16.99 -16.47 21.14
N ARG A 251 17.60 -15.74 20.19
CA ARG A 251 18.99 -15.23 20.32
C ARG A 251 19.12 -14.17 21.41
N LEU A 252 18.17 -13.24 21.49
CA LEU A 252 18.15 -12.22 22.53
C LEU A 252 17.99 -12.85 23.91
N GLU A 253 17.14 -13.88 24.03
CA GLU A 253 16.96 -14.63 25.28
C GLU A 253 18.26 -15.32 25.71
N ARG A 254 18.90 -16.10 24.82
CA ARG A 254 20.21 -16.72 25.10
C ARG A 254 21.31 -15.71 25.45
N ALA A 255 21.30 -14.54 24.82
CA ALA A 255 22.26 -13.49 25.13
C ALA A 255 22.04 -12.88 26.53
N LEU A 256 20.78 -12.80 26.99
CA LEU A 256 20.45 -12.39 28.36
C LEU A 256 20.88 -13.46 29.39
N GLU A 257 20.93 -14.73 28.99
CA GLU A 257 21.45 -15.84 29.78
C GLU A 257 23.00 -15.93 29.75
N GLY A 258 23.65 -15.12 28.93
CA GLY A 258 25.12 -15.04 28.82
C GLY A 258 25.73 -16.01 27.81
N GLU A 259 24.92 -16.70 27.00
CA GLU A 259 25.40 -17.66 25.99
C GLU A 259 25.95 -16.97 24.72
N GLU A 260 25.54 -15.72 24.45
CA GLU A 260 26.01 -14.89 23.34
C GLU A 260 26.25 -13.45 23.83
N PRO A 261 27.26 -12.69 23.32
CA PRO A 261 27.47 -11.31 23.75
C PRO A 261 26.31 -10.38 23.32
N LEU A 262 25.52 -9.92 24.29
CA LEU A 262 24.36 -9.05 24.06
C LEU A 262 24.71 -7.78 23.27
N GLU A 263 25.86 -7.16 23.56
CA GLU A 263 26.30 -5.94 22.86
C GLU A 263 26.42 -6.15 21.35
N ILE A 264 26.94 -7.30 20.92
CA ILE A 264 27.11 -7.63 19.50
C ILE A 264 25.74 -7.70 18.80
N LEU A 265 24.75 -8.33 19.44
CA LEU A 265 23.40 -8.42 18.90
C LEU A 265 22.74 -7.04 18.79
N LEU A 266 22.86 -6.20 19.82
CA LEU A 266 22.31 -4.84 19.81
C LEU A 266 22.98 -3.95 18.75
N GLN A 267 24.31 -4.02 18.61
CA GLN A 267 25.03 -3.28 17.59
C GLN A 267 24.66 -3.73 16.17
N ARG A 268 24.43 -5.04 15.95
CA ARG A 268 23.97 -5.57 14.66
C ARG A 268 22.62 -4.95 14.27
N SER A 269 21.67 -4.88 15.18
CA SER A 269 20.36 -4.25 14.93
C SER A 269 20.50 -2.75 14.66
N ARG A 270 21.33 -2.04 15.43
CA ARG A 270 21.60 -0.60 15.23
C ARG A 270 22.15 -0.29 13.84
N ARG A 271 23.06 -1.12 13.31
CA ARG A 271 23.66 -0.92 11.97
C ARG A 271 22.66 -1.13 10.82
N ARG A 272 21.60 -1.91 11.04
CA ARG A 272 20.57 -2.23 10.05
C ARG A 272 19.34 -1.34 10.14
N ALA A 273 19.19 -0.59 11.23
CA ALA A 273 18.07 0.32 11.41
C ALA A 273 18.10 1.41 10.33
N PRO A 274 16.99 1.70 9.64
CA PRO A 274 16.93 2.80 8.72
C PRO A 274 17.13 4.13 9.48
N VAL A 275 17.80 5.10 8.84
CA VAL A 275 17.91 6.46 9.36
C VAL A 275 16.66 7.22 8.94
N ASP A 276 15.90 7.74 9.90
CA ASP A 276 14.69 8.53 9.62
C ASP A 276 15.00 9.67 8.63
N GLY A 277 14.20 9.76 7.57
CA GLY A 277 14.28 10.86 6.61
C GLY A 277 15.41 10.78 5.59
N VAL A 278 16.21 9.72 5.56
CA VAL A 278 17.18 9.49 4.47
C VAL A 278 16.48 8.61 3.42
N PRO A 279 16.21 9.13 2.20
CA PRO A 279 15.78 8.29 1.09
C PRO A 279 16.82 7.19 0.90
N LEU A 280 16.39 5.95 0.68
CA LEU A 280 17.33 4.93 0.20
C LEU A 280 17.88 5.46 -1.14
N ASP A 281 19.17 5.81 -1.18
CA ASP A 281 19.85 6.45 -2.32
C ASP A 281 19.77 5.65 -3.63
N LYS A 282 19.21 4.44 -3.57
CA LYS A 282 18.48 3.74 -4.63
C LYS A 282 17.59 2.69 -3.97
N PRO A 283 16.39 2.39 -4.50
CA PRO A 283 15.72 1.15 -4.16
C PRO A 283 16.65 -0.03 -4.51
N PRO A 284 16.61 -1.14 -3.73
CA PRO A 284 17.35 -2.34 -4.11
C PRO A 284 16.97 -2.73 -5.54
N ARG A 285 17.99 -3.01 -6.37
CA ARG A 285 17.81 -3.50 -7.74
C ARG A 285 17.17 -4.87 -7.74
#